data_AF-A0A1V3SYT5-F1
#
_entry.id   AF-A0A1V3SYT5-F1
#
_cell.length_a   1.000
_cell.length_b   1.000
_cell.length_c   1.000
_cell.angle_alpha   90.00
_cell.angle_beta   90.00
_cell.angle_gamma   90.00
#
_symmetry.space_group_name_H-M   'P 1'
#
loop_
_entity.id
_entity.type
_entity.pdbx_description
1 polymer ?
#
loop_
_entity_poly.entity_id
_entity_poly.type
_entity_poly.pdbx_seq_one_letter_code
_entity_poly.pdbx_strand_id
1 'polypeptide(L)' 'MLSRLLKEVEKGERIVITRYGSPIAELTPYPVRNTEKIRKAILGLKEFQKSHSLGDAKIQDLIEEGRKD' A
#
# COMPACT_ATOMS: atom_id res chain seq x y z
N MET A 1 -19.65 -17.88 -18.61
CA MET A 1 -19.97 -16.52 -18.10
C MET A 1 -18.89 -16.05 -17.13
N LEU A 2 -18.65 -16.75 -16.01
CA LEU A 2 -17.58 -16.39 -15.06
C LEU A 2 -16.17 -16.36 -15.70
N SER A 3 -15.84 -17.32 -16.55
CA SER A 3 -14.54 -17.39 -17.25
C SER A 3 -14.22 -16.16 -18.11
N ARG A 4 -15.22 -15.46 -18.65
CA ARG A 4 -15.01 -14.22 -19.41
C ARG A 4 -14.65 -13.06 -18.47
N LEU A 5 -15.41 -12.90 -17.39
CA LEU A 5 -15.17 -11.86 -16.39
C LEU A 5 -13.77 -12.02 -15.77
N LEU A 6 -13.35 -13.26 -15.48
CA LEU A 6 -12.01 -13.53 -14.97
C LEU A 6 -10.91 -13.10 -15.95
N LYS A 7 -11.09 -13.34 -17.26
CA LYS A 7 -10.12 -12.87 -18.29
C LYS A 7 -10.05 -11.36 -18.41
N GLU A 8 -11.15 -10.66 -18.17
CA GLU A 8 -11.19 -9.19 -18.16
C GLU A 8 -10.47 -8.66 -16.91
N VAL A 9 -10.73 -9.27 -15.75
CA VAL A 9 -10.04 -8.95 -14.49
C VAL A 9 -8.54 -9.27 -14.55
N GLU A 10 -8.13 -10.37 -15.18
CA GLU A 10 -6.71 -10.69 -15.41
C GLU A 10 -5.97 -9.60 -16.20
N LYS A 11 -6.68 -8.87 -17.08
CA LYS A 11 -6.11 -7.76 -17.85
C LYS A 11 -6.02 -6.44 -17.08
N GLY A 12 -6.55 -6.39 -15.85
CA GLY A 12 -6.52 -5.21 -15.00
C GLY A 12 -7.90 -4.59 -14.72
N GLU A 13 -8.97 -5.11 -15.32
CA GLU A 13 -10.31 -4.55 -15.13
C GLU A 13 -10.84 -4.78 -13.72
N ARG A 14 -11.63 -3.82 -13.22
CA ARG A 14 -12.38 -3.96 -11.97
C ARG A 14 -13.87 -4.04 -12.28
N ILE A 15 -14.54 -5.05 -11.72
CA ILE A 15 -15.94 -5.34 -12.04
C ILE A 15 -16.75 -5.36 -10.75
N VAL A 16 -17.77 -4.51 -10.66
CA VAL A 16 -18.74 -4.50 -9.55
C VAL A 16 -19.92 -5.39 -9.89
N ILE A 17 -20.19 -6.37 -9.04
CA ILE A 17 -21.37 -7.26 -9.14
C ILE A 17 -22.49 -6.64 -8.32
N THR A 18 -23.63 -6.41 -8.98
CA THR A 18 -24.84 -5.86 -8.34
C THR A 18 -25.95 -6.91 -8.28
N ARG A 19 -26.81 -6.81 -7.26
CA ARG A 19 -28.06 -7.57 -7.12
C ARG A 19 -29.18 -6.58 -6.86
N TYR A 20 -30.17 -6.54 -7.75
CA TYR A 20 -31.26 -5.54 -7.74
C TYR A 20 -30.75 -4.08 -7.71
N GLY A 21 -29.70 -3.79 -8.47
CA GLY A 21 -29.10 -2.45 -8.53
C GLY A 21 -28.18 -2.10 -7.35
N SER A 22 -28.15 -2.92 -6.29
CA SER A 22 -27.24 -2.73 -5.15
C SER A 22 -25.92 -3.48 -5.34
N PRO A 23 -24.76 -2.84 -5.21
CA PRO A 23 -23.46 -3.52 -5.21
C PRO A 23 -23.36 -4.56 -4.08
N ILE A 24 -22.90 -5.77 -4.40
CA ILE A 24 -22.73 -6.86 -3.42
C ILE A 24 -21.32 -7.47 -3.40
N ALA A 25 -20.54 -7.29 -4.47
CA ALA A 25 -19.17 -7.78 -4.56
C ALA A 25 -18.37 -6.99 -5.61
N GLU A 26 -17.06 -7.03 -5.49
CA GLU A 26 -16.11 -6.50 -6.47
C GLU A 26 -15.14 -7.61 -6.87
N LEU A 27 -14.94 -7.82 -8.18
CA LEU A 27 -13.85 -8.62 -8.71
C LEU A 27 -12.75 -7.67 -9.18
N THR A 28 -11.59 -7.78 -8.55
CA THR A 28 -10.41 -6.97 -8.87
C THR A 28 -9.22 -7.87 -9.18
N PRO A 29 -8.24 -7.40 -9.98
CA PRO A 29 -7.00 -8.13 -10.18
C PRO A 29 -6.34 -8.37 -8.82
N TYR A 30 -5.83 -9.58 -8.61
CA TYR A 30 -5.10 -9.86 -7.39
C TYR A 30 -3.79 -9.05 -7.39
N PRO A 31 -3.50 -8.24 -6.36
CA PRO A 31 -2.31 -7.42 -6.35
C PRO A 31 -1.07 -8.33 -6.32
N VAL A 32 -0.31 -8.31 -7.41
CA VAL A 32 0.98 -8.99 -7.45
C VAL A 32 1.93 -8.25 -6.51
N ARG A 33 2.32 -8.92 -5.42
CA ARG A 33 3.37 -8.40 -4.54
C ARG A 33 4.67 -8.34 -5.32
N ASN A 34 5.14 -7.13 -5.62
CA ASN A 34 6.45 -6.93 -6.21
C ASN A 34 7.51 -6.99 -5.10
N THR A 35 8.00 -8.20 -4.83
CA THR A 35 9.02 -8.46 -3.80
C THR A 35 10.27 -7.60 -3.99
N GLU A 36 10.67 -7.35 -5.23
CA GLU A 36 11.83 -6.48 -5.54
C GLU A 36 11.57 -5.02 -5.18
N LYS A 37 10.37 -4.49 -5.49
CA LYS A 37 9.98 -3.13 -5.09
C LYS A 37 9.98 -3.00 -3.56
N ILE A 38 9.44 -4.00 -2.85
CA ILE A 38 9.44 -4.04 -1.39
C ILE A 38 10.88 -4.06 -0.86
N ARG A 39 11.74 -4.93 -1.40
CA ARG A 39 13.15 -5.02 -1.02
C ARG A 39 13.89 -3.70 -1.25
N LYS A 40 13.69 -3.07 -2.41
CA LYS A 40 14.28 -1.76 -2.73
C LYS A 40 13.80 -0.67 -1.77
N ALA A 41 12.52 -0.63 -1.44
CA ALA A 41 11.99 0.32 -0.47
C ALA A 41 12.62 0.12 0.92
N ILE A 42 12.73 -1.12 1.40
CA ILE A 42 13.39 -1.45 2.68
C ILE A 42 14.86 -1.02 2.66
N LEU A 43 15.59 -1.31 1.59
CA LEU A 43 17.00 -0.90 1.45
C LEU A 43 17.12 0.63 1.45
N GLY A 44 16.25 1.34 0.72
CA GLY A 44 16.23 2.80 0.70
C GLY A 44 16.01 3.40 2.09
N LEU A 45 15.06 2.85 2.86
CA LEU A 45 14.83 3.27 4.25
C LEU A 45 16.06 3.02 5.15
N LYS A 46 16.72 1.87 4.98
CA LYS A 46 17.94 1.54 5.74
C LYS A 46 19.10 2.46 5.39
N GLU A 47 19.32 2.78 4.12
CA GLU A 47 20.37 3.73 3.72
C GLU A 47 20.06 5.14 4.22
N PHE A 48 18.80 5.58 4.12
CA PHE A 48 18.37 6.87 4.65
C PHE A 48 18.65 6.99 6.16
N GLN A 49 18.33 5.93 6.92
CA GLN A 49 18.58 5.87 8.36
C GLN A 49 20.06 6.08 8.72
N LYS A 50 21.01 5.60 7.89
CA LYS A 50 22.45 5.71 8.20
C LYS A 50 22.94 7.17 8.26
N SER A 51 22.37 8.06 7.45
CA SER A 51 22.77 9.46 7.38
C SER A 51 21.80 10.42 8.09
N HIS A 52 20.64 9.93 8.54
CA HIS A 52 19.61 10.73 9.20
C HIS A 52 19.39 10.23 10.63
N SER A 53 20.37 10.50 11.48
CA SER A 53 20.31 10.27 12.92
C SER A 53 19.78 11.52 13.62
N LEU A 54 18.90 11.33 14.60
CA LEU A 54 18.46 12.39 15.53
C LEU A 54 19.50 12.64 16.65
N GLY A 55 20.68 12.00 16.57
CA GLY A 55 21.76 12.16 17.54
C GLY A 55 21.29 11.79 18.95
N ASP A 56 21.55 12.68 19.90
CA ASP A 56 21.17 12.54 21.30
C ASP A 56 19.76 13.09 21.61
N ALA A 57 18.97 13.44 20.58
CA ALA A 57 17.63 13.96 20.80
C ALA A 57 16.77 12.94 21.54
N LYS A 58 16.16 13.37 22.64
CA LYS A 58 15.25 12.51 23.40
C LYS A 58 13.91 12.47 22.69
N ILE A 59 13.33 11.27 22.66
CA ILE A 59 11.99 11.05 22.10
C ILE A 59 10.95 11.98 22.76
N GLN A 60 11.10 12.31 24.04
CA GLN A 60 10.20 13.24 24.74
C GLN A 60 10.22 14.65 24.14
N ASP A 61 11.40 15.17 23.81
CA ASP A 61 11.55 16.52 23.25
C ASP A 61 10.88 16.61 21.87
N LEU A 62 11.04 15.55 21.06
CA LEU A 62 10.41 15.44 19.72
C LEU A 62 8.88 15.35 19.79
N ILE A 63 8.34 14.69 20.82
CA ILE A 63 6.89 14.59 21.04
C ILE A 63 6.32 15.93 21.52
N GLU A 64 7.04 16.65 22.36
CA GLU A 64 6.62 17.97 22.85
C GLU A 64 6.64 19.03 21.75
N GLU A 65 7.63 18.99 20.85
CA GLU A 65 7.71 19.87 19.69
C GLU A 65 6.50 19.68 18.77
N GLY A 66 6.19 18.44 18.37
CA GLY A 66 5.05 18.16 17.48
C GLY A 66 3.65 18.37 18.08
N ARG A 67 3.53 18.69 19.38
CA ARG A 67 2.27 19.09 20.03
C ARG A 67 2.06 20.61 20.09
N LYS A 68 3.10 21.38 19.80
CA LYS A 68 3.04 22.84 19.73
C LYS A 68 2.60 23.35 18.35
N ASP A 69 2.59 22.47 17.35
CA ASP A 69 2.02 22.65 16.01
C ASP A 69 0.52 22.30 15.98
#